data_AF-A0A8S8Y6R5-F1
#
_entry.id   AF-A0A8S8Y6R5-F1
#
_cell.length_a   1.000
_cell.length_b   1.000
_cell.length_c   1.000
_cell.angle_alpha   90.00
_cell.angle_beta   90.00
_cell.angle_gamma   90.00
#
_symmetry.space_group_name_H-M   'P 1'
#
loop_
_entity.id
_entity.type
_entity.pdbx_description
1 polymer ?
#
loop_
_entity_poly.entity_id
_entity_poly.type
_entity_poly.pdbx_seq_one_letter_code
_entity_poly.pdbx_strand_id
1 'polypeptide(L)'
;MARTKGGVTLEDEYVEDELVENVTDCPGCGDFCGHQILKERKAGGGTNYLLKCDECGHVHTLELRPPKPVMIPFLLSEGAFTRTQEIEIDDDEELHVGDIFEHDDASWEINRIETKTGNSRTKLVAAKIGRANAVRSDVVMVRLTLTRGEFSDSDSIFVAREKMFKAGSIMEHQGSKWKIRAIHTGAGRTMTGRVPAHDIKRIYLHEPPRQEENIPRTPRERRQAWKEGRLGNNPNPIVPDAEKSGKPKQQRPGRRQKKKRR
;
A
#
# COMPACT_ATOMS: atom_id res chain seq x y z
N MET A 1 55.31 -26.51 41.82
CA MET A 1 54.01 -26.22 41.18
C MET A 1 54.28 -25.51 39.86
N ALA A 2 54.13 -26.21 38.74
CA ALA A 2 53.92 -25.65 37.40
C ALA A 2 53.89 -26.84 36.41
N ARG A 3 52.70 -27.29 36.03
CA ARG A 3 52.50 -28.21 34.90
C ARG A 3 51.96 -27.38 33.74
N THR A 4 52.75 -27.26 32.67
CA THR A 4 52.37 -26.61 31.42
C THR A 4 51.81 -27.63 30.43
N LYS A 5 50.58 -27.34 30.02
CA LYS A 5 50.03 -27.39 28.64
C LYS A 5 50.22 -28.67 27.83
N GLY A 6 49.22 -29.55 27.91
CA GLY A 6 48.82 -30.39 26.78
C GLY A 6 47.88 -29.59 25.89
N GLY A 7 48.34 -29.24 24.69
CA GLY A 7 47.48 -28.73 23.64
C GLY A 7 46.69 -29.88 23.05
N VAL A 8 45.37 -29.73 22.99
CA VAL A 8 44.49 -30.59 22.19
C VAL A 8 44.23 -29.81 20.91
N THR A 9 44.81 -30.29 19.81
CA THR A 9 44.45 -29.88 18.45
C THR A 9 43.06 -30.43 18.17
N LEU A 10 42.06 -29.54 18.16
CA LEU A 10 40.79 -29.79 17.47
C LEU A 10 41.12 -29.70 15.98
N GLU A 11 41.34 -30.85 15.38
CA GLU A 11 41.30 -31.00 13.94
C GLU A 11 39.82 -30.89 13.56
N ASP A 12 39.44 -29.74 13.02
CA ASP A 12 38.16 -29.55 12.36
C ASP A 12 38.13 -30.47 11.13
N GLU A 13 37.65 -31.71 11.30
CA GLU A 13 37.27 -32.58 10.20
C GLU A 13 36.19 -31.85 9.39
N TYR A 14 36.62 -31.28 8.26
CA TYR A 14 35.72 -30.90 7.18
C TYR A 14 35.08 -32.19 6.68
N VAL A 15 33.89 -32.50 7.21
CA VAL A 15 33.01 -33.49 6.59
C VAL A 15 32.68 -32.94 5.20
N GLU A 16 33.30 -33.52 4.17
CA GLU A 16 32.84 -33.35 2.80
C GLU A 16 31.41 -33.89 2.76
N ASP A 17 30.43 -32.98 2.82
CA ASP A 17 29.03 -33.32 2.54
C ASP A 17 28.98 -33.85 1.11
N GLU A 18 29.01 -35.17 0.97
CA GLU A 18 28.93 -35.88 -0.30
C GLU A 18 27.56 -35.53 -0.92
N LEU A 19 27.56 -34.68 -1.95
CA LEU A 19 26.35 -34.22 -2.60
C LEU A 19 25.73 -35.41 -3.37
N VAL A 20 24.75 -36.06 -2.76
CA VAL A 20 24.01 -37.14 -3.41
C VAL A 20 23.10 -36.54 -4.49
N GLU A 21 23.41 -36.82 -5.76
CA GLU A 21 22.58 -36.40 -6.89
C GLU A 21 21.34 -37.30 -7.04
N ASN A 22 20.27 -36.76 -7.62
CA ASN A 22 19.05 -37.52 -8.00
C ASN A 22 18.34 -38.26 -6.85
N VAL A 23 18.18 -37.59 -5.71
CA VAL A 23 17.45 -38.14 -4.55
C VAL A 23 15.95 -38.22 -4.84
N THR A 24 15.36 -39.41 -4.62
CA THR A 24 13.91 -39.64 -4.70
C THR A 24 13.50 -40.76 -3.75
N ASP A 25 12.22 -40.84 -3.41
CA ASP A 25 11.63 -41.95 -2.65
C ASP A 25 11.81 -43.28 -3.41
N CYS A 26 12.39 -44.27 -2.73
CA CYS A 26 12.59 -45.61 -3.27
C CYS A 26 11.53 -46.58 -2.76
N PRO A 27 10.75 -47.25 -3.64
CA PRO A 27 9.81 -48.30 -3.24
C PRO A 27 10.43 -49.51 -2.54
N GLY A 28 11.75 -49.73 -2.73
CA GLY A 28 12.50 -50.81 -2.11
C GLY A 28 13.00 -50.49 -0.71
N CYS A 29 13.54 -49.27 -0.50
CA CYS A 29 14.03 -48.82 0.81
C CYS A 29 12.91 -48.25 1.70
N GLY A 30 11.88 -47.64 1.09
CA GLY A 30 10.83 -46.92 1.80
C GLY A 30 11.27 -45.55 2.34
N ASP A 31 12.36 -44.99 1.80
CA ASP A 31 12.92 -43.70 2.18
C ASP A 31 13.59 -43.02 0.98
N PHE A 32 13.99 -41.76 1.15
CA PHE A 32 14.72 -40.97 0.15
C PHE A 32 16.17 -41.46 0.02
N CYS A 33 16.57 -41.85 -1.18
CA CYS A 33 17.94 -42.25 -1.47
C CYS A 33 18.39 -41.81 -2.87
N GLY A 34 19.70 -41.89 -3.12
CA GLY A 34 20.31 -41.65 -4.43
C GLY A 34 19.87 -42.68 -5.48
N HIS A 35 19.71 -42.23 -6.72
CA HIS A 35 19.34 -43.07 -7.84
C HIS A 35 20.15 -42.76 -9.10
N GLN A 36 20.61 -43.82 -9.77
CA GLN A 36 21.16 -43.77 -11.12
C GLN A 36 20.03 -43.75 -12.16
N ILE A 37 20.07 -42.78 -13.08
CA ILE A 37 19.16 -42.71 -14.23
C ILE A 37 19.61 -43.70 -15.30
N LEU A 38 18.82 -44.75 -15.56
CA LEU A 38 19.09 -45.74 -16.60
C LEU A 38 18.49 -45.34 -17.95
N LYS A 39 17.30 -44.73 -17.95
CA LYS A 39 16.62 -44.34 -19.18
C LYS A 39 15.69 -43.17 -18.96
N GLU A 40 15.68 -42.25 -19.91
CA GLU A 40 14.71 -41.16 -20.00
C GLU A 40 13.76 -41.42 -21.18
N ARG A 41 12.45 -41.23 -20.97
CA ARG A 41 11.45 -41.25 -22.04
C ARG A 41 10.42 -40.14 -21.84
N LYS A 42 10.24 -39.30 -22.86
CA LYS A 42 9.11 -38.35 -22.91
C LYS A 42 7.79 -39.13 -23.01
N ALA A 43 6.84 -38.84 -22.12
CA ALA A 43 5.55 -39.50 -22.05
C ALA A 43 4.45 -38.53 -21.58
N GLY A 44 3.51 -38.20 -22.47
CA GLY A 44 2.51 -37.17 -22.23
C GLY A 44 3.14 -35.77 -22.17
N GLY A 45 2.74 -34.97 -21.17
CA GLY A 45 3.32 -33.65 -20.89
C GLY A 45 4.56 -33.66 -20.00
N GLY A 46 5.13 -34.83 -19.71
CA GLY A 46 6.29 -34.96 -18.83
C GLY A 46 7.26 -36.07 -19.25
N THR A 47 8.04 -36.55 -18.29
CA THR A 47 9.17 -37.46 -18.53
C THR A 47 9.13 -38.62 -17.53
N ASN A 48 9.24 -39.83 -18.07
CA ASN A 48 9.39 -41.05 -17.29
C ASN A 48 10.87 -41.40 -17.20
N TYR A 49 11.40 -41.51 -15.98
CA TYR A 49 12.76 -41.94 -15.70
C TYR A 49 12.74 -43.38 -15.19
N LEU A 50 13.48 -44.26 -15.86
CA LEU A 50 13.82 -45.57 -15.32
C LEU A 50 15.04 -45.39 -14.43
N LEU A 51 14.84 -45.57 -13.12
CA LEU A 51 15.83 -45.33 -12.09
C LEU A 51 16.30 -46.65 -11.49
N LYS A 52 17.55 -46.70 -11.06
CA LYS A 52 18.09 -47.77 -10.22
C LYS A 52 18.57 -47.15 -8.91
N CYS A 53 18.03 -47.63 -7.80
CA CYS A 53 18.46 -47.21 -6.46
C CYS A 53 19.92 -47.61 -6.22
N ASP A 54 20.72 -46.68 -5.69
CA ASP A 54 22.13 -46.90 -5.40
C ASP A 54 22.34 -47.75 -4.14
N GLU A 55 21.36 -47.77 -3.22
CA GLU A 55 21.44 -48.52 -1.96
C GLU A 55 20.96 -49.97 -2.10
N CYS A 56 19.74 -50.19 -2.60
CA CYS A 56 19.14 -51.53 -2.69
C CYS A 56 19.16 -52.14 -4.10
N GLY A 57 19.57 -51.38 -5.12
CA GLY A 57 19.61 -51.83 -6.51
C GLY A 57 18.24 -51.98 -7.18
N HIS A 58 17.14 -51.62 -6.50
CA HIS A 58 15.79 -51.73 -7.04
C HIS A 58 15.61 -50.82 -8.25
N VAL A 59 15.07 -51.38 -9.34
CA VAL A 59 14.80 -50.65 -10.58
C VAL A 59 13.31 -50.29 -10.62
N HIS A 60 13.00 -49.00 -10.67
CA HIS A 60 11.62 -48.51 -10.71
C HIS A 60 11.48 -47.35 -11.70
N THR A 61 10.24 -46.96 -11.99
CA THR A 61 9.95 -45.86 -12.91
C THR A 61 9.37 -44.68 -12.14
N LEU A 62 10.04 -43.54 -12.22
CA LEU A 62 9.55 -42.26 -11.71
C LEU A 62 8.87 -41.49 -12.85
N GLU A 63 7.59 -41.14 -12.66
CA GLU A 63 6.85 -40.32 -13.60
C GLU A 63 6.83 -38.86 -13.13
N LEU A 64 7.59 -38.00 -13.79
CA LEU A 64 7.56 -36.57 -13.52
C LEU A 64 6.68 -35.89 -14.57
N ARG A 65 5.53 -35.37 -14.16
CA ARG A 65 4.63 -34.59 -15.02
C ARG A 65 4.27 -33.28 -14.32
N PRO A 66 4.23 -32.15 -15.05
CA PRO A 66 3.66 -30.92 -14.51
C PRO A 66 2.18 -31.13 -14.17
N PRO A 67 1.65 -30.40 -13.16
CA PRO A 67 0.23 -30.38 -12.87
C PRO A 67 -0.56 -29.92 -14.10
N LYS A 68 -1.84 -30.31 -14.15
CA LYS A 68 -2.67 -29.98 -15.33
C LYS A 68 -3.24 -28.58 -15.13
N PRO A 69 -3.18 -27.70 -16.14
CA PRO A 69 -3.87 -26.43 -16.04
C PRO A 69 -5.39 -26.64 -16.08
N VAL A 70 -6.10 -25.85 -15.28
CA VAL A 70 -7.56 -25.73 -15.28
C VAL A 70 -7.96 -24.28 -15.54
N MET A 71 -8.95 -24.08 -16.42
CA MET A 71 -9.55 -22.77 -16.66
C MET A 71 -10.66 -22.54 -15.63
N ILE A 72 -10.49 -21.53 -14.79
CA ILE A 72 -11.49 -21.14 -13.80
C ILE A 72 -12.13 -19.81 -14.23
N PRO A 73 -13.47 -19.71 -14.28
CA PRO A 73 -14.13 -18.44 -14.55
C PRO A 73 -14.04 -17.54 -13.30
N PHE A 74 -13.39 -16.39 -13.47
CA PHE A 74 -13.33 -15.31 -12.50
C PHE A 74 -14.28 -14.19 -12.88
N LEU A 75 -15.05 -13.70 -11.90
CA LEU A 75 -15.72 -12.40 -12.01
C LEU A 75 -14.81 -11.33 -11.44
N LEU A 76 -14.27 -10.51 -12.33
CA LEU A 76 -13.38 -9.40 -12.03
C LEU A 76 -14.20 -8.12 -11.90
N SER A 77 -14.23 -7.54 -10.70
CA SER A 77 -15.00 -6.33 -10.39
C SER A 77 -14.10 -5.11 -10.20
N GLU A 78 -14.35 -4.05 -10.97
CA GLU A 78 -13.72 -2.74 -10.85
C GLU A 78 -14.78 -1.66 -10.61
N GLY A 79 -14.91 -1.20 -9.36
CA GLY A 79 -15.93 -0.23 -8.98
C GLY A 79 -17.34 -0.74 -9.25
N ALA A 80 -18.03 -0.14 -10.23
CA ALA A 80 -19.38 -0.53 -10.66
C ALA A 80 -19.40 -1.50 -11.85
N PHE A 81 -18.25 -1.77 -12.46
CA PHE A 81 -18.13 -2.64 -13.62
C PHE A 81 -17.68 -4.03 -13.18
N THR A 82 -18.22 -5.06 -13.81
CA THR A 82 -17.81 -6.45 -13.58
C THR A 82 -17.77 -7.18 -14.91
N ARG A 83 -16.71 -7.95 -15.13
CA ARG A 83 -16.55 -8.80 -16.31
C ARG A 83 -16.18 -10.21 -15.88
N THR A 84 -16.57 -11.20 -16.70
CA THR A 84 -16.15 -12.58 -16.52
C THR A 84 -14.93 -12.85 -17.39
N GLN A 85 -13.92 -13.51 -16.83
CA GLN A 85 -12.69 -13.88 -17.51
C GLN A 85 -12.28 -15.29 -17.10
N GLU A 86 -11.82 -16.10 -18.04
CA GLU A 86 -11.23 -17.40 -17.71
C GLU A 86 -9.73 -17.22 -17.42
N ILE A 87 -9.29 -17.75 -16.28
CA ILE A 87 -7.90 -17.68 -15.82
C ILE A 87 -7.37 -19.11 -15.70
N GLU A 88 -6.18 -19.34 -16.25
CA GLU A 88 -5.46 -20.61 -16.20
C GLU A 88 -4.72 -20.73 -14.87
N ILE A 89 -4.98 -21.82 -14.14
CA ILE A 89 -4.42 -22.09 -12.81
C ILE A 89 -4.06 -23.58 -12.75
N ASP A 90 -2.99 -23.97 -12.07
CA ASP A 90 -2.62 -25.38 -11.91
C ASP A 90 -3.65 -26.12 -11.05
N ASP A 91 -3.97 -27.38 -11.40
CA ASP A 91 -5.08 -28.12 -10.80
C ASP A 91 -4.91 -28.44 -9.31
N ASP A 92 -3.67 -28.47 -8.83
CA ASP A 92 -3.27 -28.72 -7.45
C ASP A 92 -3.11 -27.44 -6.61
N GLU A 93 -3.18 -26.24 -7.20
CA GLU A 93 -3.04 -24.97 -6.50
C GLU A 93 -4.23 -24.74 -5.53
N GLU A 94 -3.95 -24.37 -4.27
CA GLU A 94 -4.97 -24.03 -3.28
C GLU A 94 -5.18 -22.52 -3.19
N LEU A 95 -6.32 -22.03 -3.71
CA LEU A 95 -6.69 -20.61 -3.64
C LEU A 95 -7.40 -20.30 -2.32
N HIS A 96 -7.11 -19.12 -1.78
CA HIS A 96 -7.71 -18.56 -0.58
C HIS A 96 -8.40 -17.23 -0.85
N VAL A 97 -9.48 -16.97 -0.11
CA VAL A 97 -10.07 -15.63 -0.05
C VAL A 97 -9.06 -14.69 0.62
N GLY A 98 -8.72 -13.60 -0.07
CA GLY A 98 -7.69 -12.64 0.31
C GLY A 98 -6.42 -12.73 -0.53
N ASP A 99 -6.24 -13.79 -1.33
CA ASP A 99 -5.08 -13.92 -2.22
C ASP A 99 -5.11 -12.83 -3.30
N ILE A 100 -3.92 -12.34 -3.63
CA ILE A 100 -3.71 -11.30 -4.64
C ILE A 100 -2.96 -11.91 -5.83
N PHE A 101 -3.48 -11.69 -7.03
CA PHE A 101 -2.86 -12.13 -8.29
C PHE A 101 -2.86 -11.00 -9.32
N GLU A 102 -2.01 -11.12 -10.33
CA GLU A 102 -1.91 -10.15 -11.44
C GLU A 102 -2.62 -10.68 -12.68
N HIS A 103 -3.44 -9.84 -13.31
CA HIS A 103 -4.12 -10.15 -14.57
C HIS A 103 -4.52 -8.86 -15.30
N ASP A 104 -4.35 -8.82 -16.62
CA ASP A 104 -4.65 -7.65 -17.47
C ASP A 104 -4.09 -6.31 -16.93
N ASP A 105 -2.80 -6.30 -16.58
CA ASP A 105 -2.08 -5.12 -16.06
C ASP A 105 -2.68 -4.53 -14.75
N ALA A 106 -3.42 -5.33 -13.99
CA ALA A 106 -3.98 -4.94 -12.69
C ALA A 106 -3.78 -6.06 -11.65
N SER A 107 -3.73 -5.67 -10.38
CA SER A 107 -3.73 -6.62 -9.26
C SER A 107 -5.15 -6.83 -8.74
N TRP A 108 -5.53 -8.08 -8.51
CA TRP A 108 -6.87 -8.50 -8.12
C TRP A 108 -6.82 -9.27 -6.82
N GLU A 109 -7.71 -8.96 -5.89
CA GLU A 109 -7.83 -9.65 -4.60
C GLU A 109 -9.08 -10.53 -4.61
N ILE A 110 -8.90 -11.83 -4.34
CA ILE A 110 -10.00 -12.80 -4.30
C ILE A 110 -10.90 -12.48 -3.09
N ASN A 111 -12.18 -12.21 -3.33
CA ASN A 111 -13.12 -11.91 -2.25
C ASN A 111 -14.12 -13.05 -1.99
N ARG A 112 -14.26 -14.00 -2.93
CA ARG A 112 -15.18 -15.14 -2.82
C ARG A 112 -14.75 -16.29 -3.73
N ILE A 113 -14.78 -17.50 -3.19
CA ILE A 113 -14.54 -18.75 -3.93
C ILE A 113 -15.78 -19.62 -3.81
N GLU A 114 -16.25 -20.17 -4.94
CA GLU A 114 -17.42 -21.04 -5.02
C GLU A 114 -17.05 -22.42 -5.57
N THR A 115 -17.63 -23.46 -4.97
CA THR A 115 -17.55 -24.82 -5.50
C THR A 115 -18.35 -24.96 -6.80
N LYS A 116 -18.14 -26.06 -7.53
CA LYS A 116 -18.97 -26.42 -8.70
C LYS A 116 -20.48 -26.55 -8.40
N THR A 117 -20.85 -26.71 -7.12
CA THR A 117 -22.25 -26.75 -6.66
C THR A 117 -22.77 -25.39 -6.19
N GLY A 118 -21.98 -24.31 -6.30
CA GLY A 118 -22.35 -22.95 -5.91
C GLY A 118 -22.14 -22.60 -4.43
N ASN A 119 -21.58 -23.49 -3.62
CA ASN A 119 -21.33 -23.23 -2.20
C ASN A 119 -20.05 -22.41 -2.00
N SER A 120 -20.11 -21.38 -1.17
CA SER A 120 -18.92 -20.56 -0.87
C SER A 120 -17.97 -21.23 0.12
N ARG A 121 -16.67 -21.10 -0.12
CA ARG A 121 -15.59 -21.59 0.76
C ARG A 121 -14.54 -20.49 0.93
N THR A 122 -13.81 -20.52 2.05
CA THR A 122 -12.69 -19.61 2.32
C THR A 122 -11.41 -20.03 1.61
N LYS A 123 -11.28 -21.32 1.30
CA LYS A 123 -10.17 -21.88 0.53
C LYS A 123 -10.60 -23.12 -0.23
N LEU A 124 -10.01 -23.36 -1.40
CA LEU A 124 -10.32 -24.51 -2.23
C LEU A 124 -9.21 -24.78 -3.25
N VAL A 125 -8.91 -26.06 -3.48
CA VAL A 125 -8.03 -26.50 -4.59
C VAL A 125 -8.68 -26.16 -5.94
N ALA A 126 -7.90 -25.62 -6.86
CA ALA A 126 -8.30 -25.14 -8.17
C ALA A 126 -9.20 -26.13 -8.93
N ALA A 127 -8.84 -27.42 -8.95
CA ALA A 127 -9.64 -28.48 -9.58
C ALA A 127 -11.12 -28.55 -9.12
N LYS A 128 -11.42 -28.09 -7.89
CA LYS A 128 -12.75 -28.14 -7.27
C LYS A 128 -13.52 -26.81 -7.36
N ILE A 129 -12.87 -25.75 -7.79
CA ILE A 129 -13.49 -24.43 -7.95
C ILE A 129 -14.44 -24.49 -9.14
N GLY A 130 -15.65 -23.96 -8.94
CA GLY A 130 -16.60 -23.71 -10.02
C GLY A 130 -16.49 -22.30 -10.55
N ARG A 131 -16.26 -21.33 -9.66
CA ARG A 131 -16.16 -19.90 -9.96
C ARG A 131 -15.47 -19.17 -8.82
N ALA A 132 -14.75 -18.10 -9.14
CA ALA A 132 -14.21 -17.19 -8.15
C ALA A 132 -14.58 -15.74 -8.49
N ASN A 133 -14.60 -14.88 -7.49
CA ASN A 133 -14.76 -13.45 -7.66
C ASN A 133 -13.53 -12.74 -7.09
N ALA A 134 -13.08 -11.71 -7.79
CA ALA A 134 -11.97 -10.88 -7.36
C ALA A 134 -12.25 -9.40 -7.63
N VAL A 135 -11.73 -8.53 -6.76
CA VAL A 135 -11.88 -7.08 -6.86
C VAL A 135 -10.52 -6.47 -7.13
N ARG A 136 -10.48 -5.49 -8.03
CA ARG A 136 -9.27 -4.75 -8.32
C ARG A 136 -8.69 -4.12 -7.04
N SER A 137 -7.42 -4.39 -6.74
CA SER A 137 -6.78 -4.08 -5.45
C SER A 137 -5.64 -3.06 -5.55
N ASP A 138 -5.03 -2.90 -6.74
CA ASP A 138 -3.97 -1.90 -7.03
C ASP A 138 -4.47 -0.45 -6.92
N VAL A 139 -5.75 -0.21 -7.25
CA VAL A 139 -6.40 1.10 -7.23
C VAL A 139 -7.59 1.09 -6.27
N VAL A 140 -7.67 2.12 -5.41
CA VAL A 140 -8.75 2.30 -4.44
C VAL A 140 -9.56 3.55 -4.79
N MET A 141 -10.89 3.43 -4.70
CA MET A 141 -11.82 4.54 -4.83
C MET A 141 -11.94 5.29 -3.50
N VAL A 142 -11.43 6.51 -3.44
CA VAL A 142 -11.54 7.39 -2.27
C VAL A 142 -12.66 8.40 -2.49
N ARG A 143 -13.65 8.41 -1.59
CA ARG A 143 -14.75 9.39 -1.62
C ARG A 143 -14.30 10.74 -1.08
N LEU A 144 -14.73 11.82 -1.74
CA LEU A 144 -14.44 13.19 -1.39
C LEU A 144 -15.73 13.92 -0.98
N THR A 145 -15.60 14.85 -0.04
CA THR A 145 -16.62 15.87 0.24
C THR A 145 -15.96 17.24 0.08
N LEU A 146 -16.48 18.04 -0.85
CA LEU A 146 -15.93 19.30 -1.31
C LEU A 146 -16.78 20.44 -0.74
N THR A 147 -16.28 21.14 0.27
CA THR A 147 -17.03 22.21 0.95
C THR A 147 -16.53 23.59 0.56
N ARG A 148 -17.42 24.43 0.03
CA ARG A 148 -17.19 25.85 -0.31
C ARG A 148 -18.21 26.72 0.41
N GLY A 149 -17.74 27.52 1.36
CA GLY A 149 -18.63 28.28 2.25
C GLY A 149 -19.62 27.35 2.96
N GLU A 150 -20.90 27.49 2.65
CA GLU A 150 -22.01 26.71 3.23
C GLU A 150 -22.41 25.49 2.39
N PHE A 151 -21.93 25.39 1.14
CA PHE A 151 -22.30 24.32 0.22
C PHE A 151 -21.28 23.18 0.27
N SER A 152 -21.76 21.94 0.14
CA SER A 152 -20.91 20.74 0.12
C SER A 152 -21.35 19.77 -0.96
N ASP A 153 -20.42 19.42 -1.85
CA ASP A 153 -20.62 18.43 -2.91
C ASP A 153 -19.93 17.10 -2.55
N SER A 154 -20.42 15.98 -3.07
CA SER A 154 -19.75 14.67 -2.93
C SER A 154 -19.19 14.22 -4.27
N ASP A 155 -17.97 13.70 -4.24
CA ASP A 155 -17.30 13.15 -5.43
C ASP A 155 -16.43 11.93 -5.04
N SER A 156 -15.72 11.34 -5.99
CA SER A 156 -14.76 10.25 -5.76
C SER A 156 -13.58 10.31 -6.74
N ILE A 157 -12.43 9.82 -6.28
CA ILE A 157 -11.22 9.68 -7.11
C ILE A 157 -10.67 8.27 -7.00
N PHE A 158 -10.09 7.78 -8.09
CA PHE A 158 -9.33 6.54 -8.13
C PHE A 158 -7.84 6.84 -7.95
N VAL A 159 -7.22 6.18 -6.99
CA VAL A 159 -5.81 6.40 -6.63
C VAL A 159 -5.14 5.09 -6.29
N ALA A 160 -3.82 5.01 -6.48
CA ALA A 160 -3.04 3.85 -6.06
C ALA A 160 -3.26 3.53 -4.56
N ARG A 161 -3.35 2.23 -4.23
CA ARG A 161 -3.63 1.69 -2.90
C ARG A 161 -2.73 2.26 -1.80
N GLU A 162 -1.45 2.48 -2.13
CA GLU A 162 -0.42 2.95 -1.21
C GLU A 162 -0.30 4.48 -1.15
N LYS A 163 -1.07 5.22 -1.96
CA LYS A 163 -0.96 6.69 -2.01
C LYS A 163 -1.29 7.29 -0.64
N MET A 164 -0.34 8.02 -0.07
CA MET A 164 -0.50 8.66 1.23
C MET A 164 -1.19 10.02 1.11
N PHE A 165 -2.27 10.20 1.86
CA PHE A 165 -2.91 11.50 2.06
C PHE A 165 -2.53 12.08 3.41
N LYS A 166 -2.24 13.38 3.45
CA LYS A 166 -1.87 14.08 4.69
C LYS A 166 -2.98 15.05 5.10
N ALA A 167 -3.46 14.94 6.33
CA ALA A 167 -4.39 15.93 6.86
C ALA A 167 -3.71 17.31 6.95
N GLY A 168 -4.39 18.35 6.47
CA GLY A 168 -3.90 19.73 6.42
C GLY A 168 -3.14 20.12 5.14
N SER A 169 -2.80 19.17 4.26
CA SER A 169 -2.15 19.50 2.99
C SER A 169 -3.15 20.03 1.95
N ILE A 170 -2.62 20.70 0.93
CA ILE A 170 -3.39 21.11 -0.24
C ILE A 170 -3.27 20.01 -1.29
N MET A 171 -4.39 19.66 -1.93
CA MET A 171 -4.45 18.78 -3.08
C MET A 171 -5.21 19.46 -4.22
N GLU A 172 -4.99 18.99 -5.44
CA GLU A 172 -5.71 19.46 -6.62
C GLU A 172 -6.79 18.44 -7.01
N HIS A 173 -7.97 18.94 -7.33
CA HIS A 173 -9.11 18.13 -7.78
C HIS A 173 -9.99 18.96 -8.70
N GLN A 174 -10.33 18.43 -9.88
CA GLN A 174 -11.09 19.13 -10.93
C GLN A 174 -10.54 20.54 -11.25
N GLY A 175 -9.21 20.67 -11.36
CA GLY A 175 -8.52 21.94 -11.64
C GLY A 175 -8.59 23.00 -10.53
N SER A 176 -9.14 22.65 -9.36
CA SER A 176 -9.22 23.52 -8.18
C SER A 176 -8.31 23.02 -7.05
N LYS A 177 -7.73 23.95 -6.29
CA LYS A 177 -6.97 23.62 -5.08
C LYS A 177 -7.91 23.46 -3.90
N TRP A 178 -7.67 22.44 -3.09
CA TRP A 178 -8.47 22.07 -1.93
C TRP A 178 -7.57 21.75 -0.74
N LYS A 179 -7.92 22.24 0.46
CA LYS A 179 -7.25 21.88 1.70
C LYS A 179 -7.91 20.65 2.32
N ILE A 180 -7.13 19.61 2.59
CA ILE A 180 -7.59 18.44 3.34
C ILE A 180 -7.85 18.85 4.79
N ARG A 181 -9.12 18.94 5.18
CA ARG A 181 -9.53 19.30 6.54
C ARG A 181 -9.47 18.10 7.48
N ALA A 182 -9.92 16.95 7.01
CA ALA A 182 -10.03 15.71 7.78
C ALA A 182 -10.02 14.49 6.85
N ILE A 183 -9.49 13.38 7.34
CA ILE A 183 -9.53 12.08 6.67
C ILE A 183 -10.29 11.10 7.56
N HIS A 184 -11.29 10.41 7.04
CA HIS A 184 -12.07 9.41 7.79
C HIS A 184 -11.64 8.00 7.41
N THR A 185 -11.20 7.22 8.39
CA THR A 185 -10.67 5.84 8.19
C THR A 185 -11.64 4.74 8.64
N GLY A 186 -12.93 5.06 8.76
CA GLY A 186 -13.94 4.15 9.31
C GLY A 186 -13.95 4.09 10.84
N ALA A 187 -12.79 3.94 11.49
CA ALA A 187 -12.67 3.95 12.96
C ALA A 187 -12.80 5.36 13.57
N GLY A 188 -12.46 6.41 12.81
CA GLY A 188 -12.49 7.78 13.32
C GLY A 188 -12.13 8.82 12.26
N ARG A 189 -12.01 10.08 12.68
CA ARG A 189 -11.54 11.18 11.83
C ARG A 189 -10.14 11.60 12.25
N THR A 190 -9.21 11.48 11.33
CA THR A 190 -7.82 11.89 11.45
C THR A 190 -7.69 13.34 10.99
N MET A 191 -7.41 14.23 11.96
CA MET A 191 -7.23 15.67 11.72
C MET A 191 -5.76 16.05 11.51
N THR A 192 -4.83 15.16 11.88
CA THR A 192 -3.38 15.32 11.74
C THR A 192 -2.75 13.97 11.38
N GLY A 193 -1.67 13.98 10.61
CA GLY A 193 -0.96 12.75 10.20
C GLY A 193 -1.16 12.38 8.74
N ARG A 194 -0.59 11.23 8.37
CA ARG A 194 -0.64 10.63 7.03
C ARG A 194 -1.41 9.31 7.09
N VAL A 195 -2.20 9.05 6.07
CA VAL A 195 -3.05 7.84 5.96
C VAL A 195 -2.91 7.28 4.54
N PRO A 196 -2.68 5.97 4.36
CA PRO A 196 -2.66 5.35 3.04
C PRO A 196 -4.06 5.26 2.43
N ALA A 197 -4.18 5.29 1.11
CA ALA A 197 -5.47 5.38 0.43
C ALA A 197 -6.45 4.24 0.77
N HIS A 198 -5.95 3.01 0.93
CA HIS A 198 -6.80 1.84 1.25
C HIS A 198 -7.51 1.93 2.60
N ASP A 199 -6.97 2.67 3.56
CA ASP A 199 -7.59 2.89 4.86
C ASP A 199 -8.63 4.00 4.84
N ILE A 200 -8.75 4.76 3.74
CA ILE A 200 -9.57 5.97 3.68
C ILE A 200 -10.98 5.64 3.21
N LYS A 201 -11.95 5.88 4.09
CA LYS A 201 -13.38 5.85 3.75
C LYS A 201 -13.86 7.14 3.07
N ARG A 202 -13.36 8.30 3.52
CA ARG A 202 -13.73 9.61 2.97
C ARG A 202 -12.72 10.71 3.32
N ILE A 203 -12.45 11.63 2.39
CA ILE A 203 -11.66 12.86 2.63
C ILE A 203 -12.59 14.07 2.62
N TYR A 204 -12.46 14.94 3.62
CA TYR A 204 -13.16 16.22 3.70
C TYR A 204 -12.23 17.34 3.24
N LEU A 205 -12.65 18.02 2.20
CA LEU A 205 -11.93 19.06 1.50
C LEU A 205 -12.63 20.39 1.71
N HIS A 206 -11.86 21.42 2.04
CA HIS A 206 -12.34 22.80 2.12
C HIS A 206 -11.58 23.67 1.14
N GLU A 207 -12.19 24.76 0.71
CA GLU A 207 -11.48 25.80 -0.03
C GLU A 207 -10.25 26.25 0.79
N PRO A 208 -9.06 26.29 0.19
CA PRO A 208 -7.88 26.82 0.86
C PRO A 208 -8.15 28.28 1.25
N PRO A 209 -7.61 28.75 2.38
CA PRO A 209 -7.74 30.15 2.72
C PRO A 209 -7.20 30.99 1.56
N ARG A 210 -7.97 31.99 1.12
CA ARG A 210 -7.47 32.98 0.16
C ARG A 210 -6.14 33.49 0.69
N GLN A 211 -5.14 33.60 -0.18
CA GLN A 211 -3.94 34.34 0.18
C GLN A 211 -4.43 35.72 0.61
N GLU A 212 -4.28 36.05 1.89
CA GLU A 212 -4.59 37.40 2.34
C GLU A 212 -3.80 38.33 1.45
N GLU A 213 -4.48 39.12 0.64
CA GLU A 213 -3.85 40.30 0.08
C GLU A 213 -3.24 41.01 1.29
N ASN A 214 -1.93 41.31 1.23
CA ASN A 214 -1.24 42.06 2.27
C ASN A 214 -1.83 43.47 2.30
N ILE A 215 -3.04 43.61 2.84
CA ILE A 215 -3.72 44.87 3.04
C ILE A 215 -3.22 45.35 4.39
N PRO A 216 -2.24 46.29 4.41
CA PRO A 216 -1.66 46.75 5.66
C PRO A 216 -2.75 47.37 6.54
N ARG A 217 -3.04 46.74 7.67
CA ARG A 217 -4.12 47.17 8.58
C ARG A 217 -3.69 48.34 9.45
N THR A 218 -2.39 48.51 9.67
CA THR A 218 -1.84 49.61 10.48
C THR A 218 -1.10 50.67 9.66
N PRO A 219 -1.00 51.93 10.15
CA PRO A 219 -0.22 52.98 9.50
C PRO A 219 1.29 52.68 9.37
N ARG A 220 1.81 51.75 10.19
CA ARG A 220 3.22 51.33 10.15
C ARG A 220 3.43 50.30 9.03
N GLU A 221 2.59 49.27 8.99
CA GLU A 221 2.58 48.27 7.92
C GLU A 221 2.32 48.93 6.56
N ARG A 222 1.47 49.96 6.50
CA ARG A 222 1.17 50.68 5.25
C ARG A 222 2.37 51.46 4.72
N ARG A 223 3.10 52.13 5.61
CA ARG A 223 4.35 52.83 5.27
C ARG A 223 5.42 51.86 4.80
N GLN A 224 5.49 50.68 5.40
CA GLN A 224 6.45 49.64 5.02
C GLN A 224 6.08 49.01 3.67
N ALA A 225 4.81 48.67 3.45
CA ALA A 225 4.31 48.17 2.17
C ALA A 225 4.46 49.17 1.02
N TRP A 226 4.31 50.49 1.28
CA TRP A 226 4.59 51.54 0.30
C TRP A 226 6.09 51.67 -0.02
N LYS A 227 6.97 51.61 1.00
CA LYS A 227 8.43 51.60 0.81
C LYS A 227 8.90 50.37 0.01
N GLU A 228 8.24 49.23 0.20
CA GLU A 228 8.53 47.98 -0.50
C GLU A 228 7.87 47.88 -1.89
N GLY A 229 7.18 48.94 -2.36
CA GLY A 229 6.56 48.98 -3.68
C GLY A 229 5.36 48.02 -3.85
N ARG A 230 4.80 47.51 -2.75
CA ARG A 230 3.69 46.54 -2.74
C ARG A 230 2.30 47.18 -2.86
N LEU A 231 2.20 48.51 -2.83
CA LEU A 231 0.94 49.25 -2.97
C LEU A 231 0.94 50.04 -4.29
N GLY A 232 0.02 49.71 -5.20
CA GLY A 232 -0.15 50.38 -6.50
C GLY A 232 -0.68 51.82 -6.38
N ASN A 233 -1.94 52.00 -5.94
CA ASN A 233 -2.54 53.30 -5.66
C ASN A 233 -2.89 53.41 -4.16
N ASN A 234 -2.37 54.42 -3.47
CA ASN A 234 -2.43 54.57 -2.01
C ASN A 234 -3.14 55.87 -1.58
N PRO A 235 -4.48 55.96 -1.65
CA PRO A 235 -5.19 57.12 -1.12
C PRO A 235 -5.03 57.20 0.41
N ASN A 236 -5.08 58.43 0.96
CA ASN A 236 -5.03 58.63 2.40
C ASN A 236 -6.23 57.94 3.09
N PRO A 237 -6.04 57.35 4.27
CA PRO A 237 -7.14 56.68 4.97
C PRO A 237 -8.17 57.74 5.37
N ILE A 238 -9.45 57.38 5.28
CA ILE A 238 -10.53 58.23 5.77
C ILE A 238 -10.42 58.26 7.30
N VAL A 239 -9.97 59.40 7.83
CA VAL A 239 -9.82 59.61 9.26
C VAL A 239 -11.21 59.74 9.87
N PRO A 240 -11.59 58.93 10.88
CA PRO A 240 -12.85 59.11 11.61
C PRO A 240 -12.92 60.52 12.19
N ASP A 241 -14.09 61.17 12.15
CA ASP A 241 -14.21 62.58 12.55
C ASP A 241 -13.76 62.87 13.99
N ALA A 242 -13.82 61.87 14.87
CA ALA A 242 -13.29 61.93 16.23
C ALA A 242 -11.78 62.25 16.27
N GLU A 243 -10.99 61.73 15.33
CA GLU A 243 -9.53 61.97 15.24
C GLU A 243 -9.19 63.26 14.45
N LYS A 244 -10.13 63.84 13.68
CA LYS A 244 -9.94 65.15 13.04
C LYS A 244 -9.99 66.32 14.04
N SER A 245 -10.60 66.11 15.20
CA SER A 245 -10.86 67.15 16.22
C SER A 245 -9.62 67.60 17.02
N GLY A 246 -8.40 67.21 16.64
CA GLY A 246 -7.15 67.71 17.25
C GLY A 246 -6.93 67.36 18.72
N LYS A 247 -7.78 66.52 19.32
CA LYS A 247 -7.59 66.10 20.72
C LYS A 247 -6.35 65.19 20.82
N PRO A 248 -5.34 65.54 21.62
CA PRO A 248 -4.13 64.73 21.74
C PRO A 248 -4.49 63.36 22.30
N LYS A 249 -3.97 62.31 21.66
CA LYS A 249 -4.04 60.92 22.14
C LYS A 249 -3.52 60.89 23.58
N GLN A 250 -4.34 60.46 24.54
CA GLN A 250 -3.89 60.29 25.92
C GLN A 250 -2.66 59.36 25.93
N GLN A 251 -1.51 59.92 26.29
CA GLN A 251 -0.30 59.13 26.51
C GLN A 251 -0.56 58.19 27.68
N ARG A 252 -0.49 56.88 27.44
CA ARG A 252 -0.42 55.90 28.53
C ARG A 252 0.86 56.19 29.33
N PRO A 253 0.79 56.31 30.67
CA PRO A 253 1.97 56.58 31.47
C PRO A 253 2.99 55.45 31.30
N GLY A 254 4.23 55.84 30.96
CA GLY A 254 5.34 54.91 30.72
C GLY A 254 5.66 54.07 31.95
N ARG A 255 5.80 52.76 31.75
CA ARG A 255 6.20 51.79 32.77
C ARG A 255 7.62 52.11 33.25
N ARG A 256 7.78 52.78 34.40
CA ARG A 256 9.08 53.00 35.07
C ARG A 256 9.78 51.65 35.27
N GLN A 257 10.88 51.41 34.56
CA GLN A 257 11.78 50.30 34.83
C GLN A 257 12.44 50.53 36.20
N LYS A 258 12.19 49.64 37.17
CA LYS A 258 12.92 49.62 38.45
C LYS A 258 14.38 49.26 38.17
N LYS A 259 15.30 50.16 38.50
CA LYS A 259 16.75 49.88 38.54
C LYS A 259 17.01 48.77 39.56
N LYS A 260 17.75 47.73 39.16
CA LYS A 260 18.30 46.71 40.07
C LYS A 260 19.29 47.38 41.03
N ARG A 261 19.12 47.18 42.34
CA ARG A 261 20.14 47.54 43.34
C ARG A 261 21.25 46.48 43.27
N ARG A 262 22.49 46.98 43.29
CA ARG A 262 23.73 46.22 43.47
C ARG A 262 23.73 45.50 44.81
#